data_AF-A0A9Q1IS43-F1
#
_entry.id   AF-A0A9Q1IS43-F1
#
_cell.length_a   1.000
_cell.length_b   1.000
_cell.length_c   1.000
_cell.angle_alpha   90.00
_cell.angle_beta   90.00
_cell.angle_gamma   90.00
#
_symmetry.space_group_name_H-M   'P 1'
#
loop_
_entity.id
_entity.type
_entity.pdbx_description
1 polymer ?
#
loop_
_entity_poly.entity_id
_entity_poly.type
_entity_poly.pdbx_seq_one_letter_code
_entity_poly.pdbx_strand_id
1 'polypeptide(L)'
;MSLDQHYEENVRPCIDLIDSLRSLGVEKDLALPAIAVIGDQSSGKSSVLEALSGVALPRGSGIVTRCPLILKLKKVKKGQPWAGWLTYKHDKQDYGFDLTNPGEVGKAVADG
;
A
#
# COMPACT_ATOMS: atom_id res chain seq x y z
N MET A 1 -6.26 29.17 3.43
CA MET A 1 -6.13 27.81 2.87
C MET A 1 -6.19 26.82 4.02
N SER A 2 -7.01 25.78 3.92
CA SER A 2 -6.96 24.68 4.89
C SER A 2 -5.71 23.82 4.64
N LEU A 3 -5.24 23.09 5.66
CA LEU A 3 -4.15 22.12 5.50
C LEU A 3 -4.45 21.10 4.38
N ASP A 4 -5.71 20.66 4.29
CA ASP A 4 -6.15 19.72 3.27
C ASP A 4 -5.94 20.27 1.86
N GLN A 5 -6.31 21.53 1.62
CA GLN A 5 -6.16 22.14 0.30
C GLN A 5 -4.69 22.27 -0.11
N HIS A 6 -3.82 22.68 0.83
CA HIS A 6 -2.39 22.78 0.57
C HIS A 6 -1.76 21.42 0.23
N TYR A 7 -2.17 20.36 0.92
CA TYR A 7 -1.73 18.99 0.65
C TYR A 7 -2.16 18.50 -0.73
N GLU A 8 -3.43 18.71 -1.10
CA GLU A 8 -3.95 18.33 -2.42
C GLU A 8 -3.24 19.06 -3.56
N GLU A 9 -2.92 20.35 -3.39
CA GLU A 9 -2.34 21.16 -4.46
C GLU A 9 -0.83 20.92 -4.64
N ASN A 10 -0.09 20.64 -3.56
CA ASN A 10 1.37 20.63 -3.61
C ASN A 10 1.99 19.25 -3.36
N VAL A 11 1.35 18.39 -2.56
CA VAL A 11 1.94 17.10 -2.16
C VAL A 11 1.40 15.96 -3.01
N ARG A 12 0.09 15.95 -3.28
CA ARG A 12 -0.56 14.90 -4.07
C ARG A 12 0.04 14.73 -5.47
N PRO A 13 0.34 15.80 -6.24
CA PRO A 13 0.94 15.66 -7.58
C PRO A 13 2.32 15.00 -7.55
N CYS A 14 3.12 15.25 -6.50
CA CYS A 14 4.42 14.61 -6.35
C CYS A 14 4.29 13.10 -6.10
N ILE A 15 3.36 12.68 -5.24
CA ILE A 15 3.09 11.25 -4.98
C ILE A 15 2.62 10.57 -6.26
N ASP A 16 1.67 11.20 -6.98
CA ASP A 16 1.12 10.66 -8.22
C ASP A 16 2.19 10.57 -9.34
N LEU A 17 3.14 11.52 -9.40
CA LEU A 17 4.28 11.45 -10.32
C LEU A 17 5.19 10.25 -10.00
N ILE A 18 5.54 10.05 -8.73
CA ILE A 18 6.37 8.91 -8.33
C ILE A 18 5.67 7.58 -8.66
N ASP A 19 4.37 7.46 -8.41
CA ASP A 19 3.59 6.28 -8.77
C ASP A 19 3.54 6.05 -10.30
N SER A 20 3.41 7.13 -11.07
CA SER A 20 3.42 7.08 -12.54
C SER A 20 4.76 6.57 -13.06
N LEU A 21 5.87 7.14 -12.60
CA LEU A 21 7.22 6.68 -12.97
C LEU A 21 7.44 5.21 -12.64
N ARG A 22 6.98 4.79 -11.46
CA ARG A 22 7.05 3.41 -11.00
C ARG A 22 6.26 2.47 -11.92
N SER A 23 5.06 2.88 -12.34
CA SER A 23 4.22 2.11 -13.27
C SER A 23 4.81 1.95 -14.67
N LEU A 24 5.64 2.92 -15.11
CA LEU A 24 6.39 2.87 -16.36
C LEU A 24 7.67 2.03 -16.27
N GLY A 25 7.99 1.47 -15.09
CA GLY A 25 9.17 0.64 -14.88
C GLY A 25 10.48 1.41 -14.71
N VAL A 26 10.42 2.74 -14.53
CA VAL A 26 11.60 3.61 -14.34
C VAL A 26 12.42 3.21 -13.12
N GLU A 27 11.78 2.57 -12.13
CA GLU A 27 12.44 2.07 -10.92
C GLU A 27 13.55 1.04 -11.18
N LYS A 28 13.61 0.45 -12.38
CA LYS A 28 14.67 -0.47 -12.79
C LYS A 28 16.01 0.23 -13.05
N ASP A 29 15.95 1.48 -13.51
CA ASP A 29 17.10 2.26 -13.95
C ASP A 29 17.41 3.41 -12.98
N LEU A 30 16.41 3.89 -12.24
CA LEU A 30 16.53 4.99 -11.28
C LEU A 30 15.79 4.69 -9.99
N ALA A 31 16.45 4.89 -8.85
CA ALA A 31 15.80 4.76 -7.55
C ALA A 31 14.67 5.80 -7.37
N LEU A 32 13.44 5.34 -7.19
CA LEU A 32 12.29 6.19 -6.90
C LEU A 32 12.01 6.28 -5.40
N PRO A 33 11.67 7.47 -4.84
CA PRO A 33 11.42 7.66 -3.42
C PRO A 33 10.30 6.76 -2.87
N ALA A 34 10.58 6.04 -1.78
CA ALA A 34 9.61 5.23 -1.05
C ALA A 34 9.85 5.33 0.46
N ILE A 35 8.81 5.06 1.25
CA ILE A 35 8.91 4.98 2.72
C ILE A 35 8.97 3.50 3.10
N ALA A 36 10.06 3.11 3.77
CA ALA A 36 10.22 1.77 4.32
C ALA A 36 9.91 1.79 5.82
N VAL A 37 9.11 0.82 6.28
CA VAL A 37 8.80 0.62 7.71
C VAL A 37 9.58 -0.58 8.20
N ILE A 38 10.54 -0.35 9.09
CA ILE A 38 11.51 -1.36 9.55
C ILE A 38 11.54 -1.36 11.09
N GLY A 39 11.73 -2.53 11.68
CA GLY A 39 11.92 -2.68 13.13
C GLY A 39 11.70 -4.11 13.60
N ASP A 40 12.10 -4.39 14.83
CA ASP A 40 12.08 -5.73 15.43
C ASP A 40 10.70 -6.37 15.44
N GLN A 41 10.64 -7.70 15.55
CA GLN A 41 9.37 -8.42 15.68
C GLN A 41 8.54 -7.83 16.85
N SER A 42 7.23 -7.69 16.65
CA SER A 42 6.31 -7.09 17.63
C SER A 42 6.49 -5.60 17.94
N SER A 43 7.33 -4.85 17.20
CA SER A 43 7.50 -3.40 17.39
C SER A 43 6.32 -2.52 16.92
N GLY A 44 5.20 -3.11 16.49
CA GLY A 44 4.00 -2.36 16.07
C GLY A 44 3.99 -1.88 14.61
N LYS A 45 4.89 -2.35 13.75
CA LYS A 45 4.92 -2.02 12.30
C LYS A 45 3.56 -2.16 11.61
N SER A 46 2.90 -3.32 11.78
CA SER A 46 1.58 -3.57 11.19
C SER A 46 0.55 -2.60 11.77
N SER A 47 0.59 -2.32 13.07
CA SER A 47 -0.32 -1.36 13.70
C SER A 47 -0.20 0.06 13.12
N VAL A 48 1.02 0.51 12.82
CA VAL A 48 1.25 1.81 12.17
C VAL A 48 0.69 1.81 10.75
N LEU A 49 0.96 0.77 9.97
CA LEU A 49 0.46 0.65 8.60
C LEU A 49 -1.08 0.58 8.56
N GLU A 50 -1.71 -0.13 9.49
CA GLU A 50 -3.17 -0.19 9.60
C GLU A 50 -3.78 1.16 9.99
N ALA A 51 -3.16 1.88 10.94
CA ALA A 51 -3.63 3.22 11.33
C ALA A 51 -3.56 4.22 10.17
N LEU A 52 -2.53 4.12 9.32
CA LEU A 52 -2.39 4.99 8.15
C LEU A 52 -3.31 4.58 7.00
N SER A 53 -3.55 3.29 6.82
CA SER A 53 -4.27 2.74 5.66
C SER A 53 -5.77 2.58 5.88
N GLY A 54 -6.20 2.47 7.14
CA GLY A 54 -7.58 2.16 7.50
C GLY A 54 -8.02 0.74 7.16
N VAL A 55 -7.10 -0.15 6.75
CA VAL A 55 -7.39 -1.56 6.45
C VAL A 55 -6.67 -2.46 7.45
N ALA A 56 -7.24 -3.62 7.75
CA ALA A 56 -6.60 -4.60 8.61
C ALA A 56 -5.49 -5.33 7.83
N LEU A 57 -4.32 -5.48 8.45
CA LEU A 57 -3.25 -6.32 7.96
C LEU A 57 -3.19 -7.62 8.78
N PRO A 58 -2.60 -8.69 8.25
CA PRO A 58 -2.40 -9.91 9.02
C PRO A 58 -1.65 -9.60 10.33
N ARG A 59 -2.12 -10.18 11.44
CA ARG A 59 -1.53 -10.13 12.78
C ARG A 59 -1.55 -11.54 13.38
N GLY A 60 -0.53 -11.91 14.15
CA GLY A 60 -0.44 -13.23 14.78
C GLY A 60 0.83 -13.43 15.59
N SER A 61 0.96 -14.59 16.24
CA SER A 61 2.21 -15.02 16.89
C SER A 61 3.16 -15.64 15.84
N GLY A 62 4.46 -15.32 15.90
CA GLY A 62 5.45 -15.74 14.91
C GLY A 62 5.75 -14.71 13.82
N ILE A 63 6.32 -15.15 12.68
CA ILE A 63 6.61 -14.27 11.53
C ILE A 63 5.32 -14.01 10.77
N VAL A 64 4.79 -12.80 10.94
CA VAL A 64 3.52 -12.37 10.36
C VAL A 64 3.69 -11.84 8.93
N THR A 65 4.83 -11.19 8.64
CA THR A 65 5.14 -10.65 7.32
C THR A 65 6.29 -11.47 6.72
N ARG A 66 5.95 -12.42 5.85
CA ARG A 66 6.92 -13.36 5.25
C ARG A 66 7.53 -12.84 3.95
N CYS A 67 6.90 -11.84 3.33
CA CYS A 67 7.33 -11.19 2.11
C CYS A 67 7.22 -9.66 2.26
N PRO A 68 8.02 -8.87 1.52
CA PRO A 68 7.84 -7.43 1.47
C PRO A 68 6.43 -7.05 0.98
N LEU A 69 5.70 -6.28 1.78
CA LEU A 69 4.39 -5.74 1.40
C LEU A 69 4.55 -4.31 0.88
N ILE A 70 4.11 -4.07 -0.35
CA ILE A 70 4.03 -2.72 -0.93
C ILE A 70 2.60 -2.22 -0.78
N LEU A 71 2.41 -1.17 0.02
CA LEU A 71 1.10 -0.54 0.21
C LEU A 71 1.02 0.75 -0.60
N LYS A 72 0.09 0.81 -1.56
CA LYS A 72 -0.20 2.00 -2.37
C LYS A 72 -1.57 2.56 -1.98
N LEU A 73 -1.60 3.77 -1.41
CA LEU A 73 -2.82 4.42 -0.96
C LEU A 73 -3.14 5.63 -1.84
N LYS A 74 -4.38 5.70 -2.33
CA LYS A 74 -4.89 6.85 -3.08
C LYS A 74 -6.12 7.41 -2.39
N LYS A 75 -6.09 8.72 -2.15
CA LYS A 75 -7.27 9.44 -1.67
C LYS A 75 -8.24 9.58 -2.83
N VAL A 76 -9.44 9.03 -2.66
CA VAL A 76 -10.52 9.14 -3.65
C VAL A 76 -11.40 10.35 -3.34
N LYS A 77 -12.03 10.91 -4.38
CA LYS A 77 -12.98 12.02 -4.19
C LYS A 77 -14.20 11.53 -3.40
N LYS A 78 -14.80 12.44 -2.62
CA LYS A 78 -16.01 12.14 -1.85
C LYS A 78 -17.10 11.61 -2.79
N GLY A 79 -17.68 10.45 -2.45
CA GLY A 79 -18.73 9.79 -3.23
C GLY A 79 -18.24 8.75 -4.23
N GLN A 80 -16.94 8.56 -4.41
CA GLN A 80 -16.43 7.41 -5.15
C GLN A 80 -16.41 6.16 -4.27
N PRO A 81 -16.76 4.98 -4.84
CA PRO A 81 -16.70 3.73 -4.10
C PRO A 81 -15.25 3.37 -3.75
N TRP A 82 -15.09 2.60 -2.68
CA TRP A 82 -13.80 1.99 -2.37
C TRP A 82 -13.43 0.96 -3.44
N ALA A 83 -12.14 0.88 -3.78
CA ALA A 83 -11.60 -0.13 -4.67
C ALA A 83 -10.23 -0.55 -4.16
N GLY A 84 -9.93 -1.84 -4.28
CA GLY A 84 -8.62 -2.39 -3.97
C GLY A 84 -8.26 -3.47 -4.98
N TRP A 85 -6.97 -3.73 -5.12
CA TRP A 85 -6.45 -4.86 -5.88
C TRP A 85 -5.25 -5.40 -5.12
N LEU A 86 -5.07 -6.71 -5.15
CA LEU A 86 -3.90 -7.37 -4.58
C LEU A 86 -3.18 -8.12 -5.69
N THR A 87 -1.86 -7.98 -5.74
CA THR A 87 -1.00 -8.70 -6.68
C THR A 87 0.16 -9.34 -5.94
N TYR A 88 0.48 -10.58 -6.26
CA TYR A 88 1.66 -11.27 -5.74
C TYR A 88 2.34 -12.10 -6.82
N LYS A 89 3.62 -12.40 -6.60
CA LYS A 89 4.43 -13.21 -7.52
C LYS A 89 4.68 -14.58 -6.94
N HIS A 90 4.30 -15.62 -7.68
CA HIS A 90 4.62 -17.01 -7.36
C HIS A 90 5.16 -17.69 -8.62
N ASP A 91 6.28 -18.41 -8.52
CA ASP A 91 6.92 -19.11 -9.66
C ASP A 91 7.13 -18.25 -10.92
N LYS A 92 7.51 -16.98 -10.74
CA LYS A 92 7.70 -15.95 -11.80
C LYS A 92 6.42 -15.58 -12.56
N GLN A 93 5.25 -15.99 -12.08
CA GLN A 93 3.95 -15.55 -12.59
C GLN A 93 3.34 -14.52 -11.64
N ASP A 94 2.65 -13.53 -12.21
CA ASP A 94 1.89 -12.52 -11.49
C ASP A 94 0.45 -12.99 -11.32
N TYR A 95 0.00 -13.06 -10.06
CA TYR A 95 -1.40 -13.32 -9.70
C TYR A 95 -2.01 -12.01 -9.21
N GLY A 96 -3.26 -11.76 -9.61
CA GLY A 96 -3.96 -10.54 -9.24
C GLY A 96 -5.46 -10.75 -9.11
N PHE A 97 -6.07 -10.10 -8.12
CA PHE A 97 -7.52 -10.09 -7.96
C PHE A 97 -7.99 -8.75 -7.37
N ASP A 98 -9.21 -8.38 -7.76
CA ASP A 98 -9.88 -7.19 -7.26
C ASP A 98 -10.52 -7.46 -5.90
N LEU A 99 -10.42 -6.47 -5.02
CA LEU A 99 -11.07 -6.44 -3.73
C LEU A 99 -12.27 -5.50 -3.82
N THR A 100 -13.38 -5.90 -3.23
CA THR A 100 -14.63 -5.13 -3.27
C THR A 100 -14.91 -4.37 -1.97
N ASN A 101 -14.29 -4.79 -0.86
CA ASN A 101 -14.39 -4.09 0.41
C ASN A 101 -13.07 -4.13 1.23
N PRO A 102 -12.86 -3.14 2.12
CA PRO A 102 -11.69 -3.07 3.00
C PRO A 102 -11.47 -4.29 3.90
N GLY A 103 -12.54 -5.01 4.26
CA GLY A 103 -12.47 -6.17 5.15
C GLY A 103 -11.79 -7.39 4.54
N GLU A 104 -11.74 -7.47 3.21
CA GLU A 104 -11.08 -8.56 2.48
C GLU A 104 -9.55 -8.46 2.52
N VAL A 105 -8.99 -7.26 2.72
CA VAL A 105 -7.54 -7.00 2.61
C VAL A 105 -6.73 -7.91 3.53
N GLY A 106 -7.11 -8.01 4.81
CA GLY A 106 -6.34 -8.78 5.79
C GLY A 106 -6.25 -10.27 5.42
N LYS A 107 -7.34 -10.85 4.92
CA LYS A 107 -7.37 -12.24 4.46
C LYS A 107 -6.59 -12.40 3.15
N ALA A 108 -6.79 -11.50 2.20
CA ALA A 108 -6.12 -11.52 0.90
C ALA A 108 -4.59 -11.45 1.03
N VAL A 109 -4.07 -10.64 1.96
CA VAL A 109 -2.62 -10.54 2.25
C VAL A 109 -2.09 -11.75 3.01
N ALA A 110 -2.92 -12.43 3.80
CA ALA A 110 -2.51 -13.65 4.52
C ALA A 110 -2.45 -14.88 3.60
N ASP A 111 -3.31 -14.93 2.58
CA ASP A 111 -3.49 -16.08 1.69
C ASP A 111 -2.59 -16.03 0.43
N GLY A 112 -2.03 -14.87 0.09
CA GLY A 112 -1.14 -14.67 -1.08
C GLY A 112 0.35 -14.83 -0.76
#